data_AF-C9KKN7-F1
#
_entry.id   AF-C9KKN7-F1
#
_cell.length_a   1.000
_cell.length_b   1.000
_cell.length_c   1.000
_cell.angle_alpha   90.00
_cell.angle_beta   90.00
_cell.angle_gamma   90.00
#
_symmetry.space_group_name_H-M   'P 1'
#
loop_
_entity.id
_entity.type
_entity.pdbx_description
1 polymer ?
#
loop_
_entity_poly.entity_id
_entity_poly.type
_entity_poly.pdbx_seq_one_letter_code
_entity_poly.pdbx_strand_id
1 'polypeptide(L)'
;MARIKREIFKIGRMVYNMDVHTISAKSTNVHGGGYVDMAQCQSERDGKTRRQYSSIWAKQLKELRERNNLSQADVAKVLHCSQVAYGMYELGKRKLPIERLIMLAEFYHVSLDSLTGLSRE
;
A
#
# COMPACT_ATOMS: atom_id res chain seq x y z
N MET A 1 -5.23 -17.68 -40.04
CA MET A 1 -3.97 -18.47 -39.89
C MET A 1 -2.84 -17.50 -39.55
N ALA A 2 -2.66 -17.14 -38.27
CA ALA A 2 -1.59 -16.23 -37.85
C ALA A 2 -0.31 -17.06 -37.57
N ARG A 3 0.78 -16.70 -38.24
CA ARG A 3 2.06 -17.43 -38.22
C ARG A 3 2.87 -16.98 -37.00
N ILE A 4 2.94 -17.82 -35.98
CA ILE A 4 3.77 -17.59 -34.78
C ILE A 4 5.24 -17.79 -35.18
N LYS A 5 6.07 -16.76 -35.05
CA LYS A 5 7.53 -16.92 -35.11
C LYS A 5 8.03 -17.23 -33.71
N ARG A 6 8.55 -18.45 -33.51
CA ARG A 6 9.19 -18.88 -32.26
C ARG A 6 10.66 -18.48 -32.33
N GLU A 7 11.09 -17.59 -31.45
CA GLU A 7 12.51 -17.36 -31.19
C GLU A 7 12.88 -17.94 -29.84
N ILE A 8 13.99 -18.70 -29.84
CA ILE A 8 14.51 -19.40 -28.66
C ILE A 8 15.75 -18.63 -28.22
N PHE A 9 15.69 -18.04 -27.03
CA PHE A 9 16.86 -17.41 -26.41
C PHE A 9 17.38 -18.31 -25.28
N LYS A 10 18.68 -18.61 -25.29
CA LYS A 10 19.34 -19.46 -24.29
C LYS A 10 20.23 -18.62 -23.40
N ILE A 11 19.98 -18.64 -22.10
CA ILE A 11 20.90 -18.12 -21.08
C ILE A 11 21.15 -19.28 -20.12
N GLY A 12 22.32 -19.90 -20.23
CA GLY A 12 22.64 -21.13 -19.51
C GLY A 12 21.87 -22.38 -20.01
N ARG A 13 21.66 -23.37 -19.12
CA ARG A 13 21.03 -24.67 -19.46
C ARG A 13 19.49 -24.65 -19.52
N MET A 14 18.86 -23.50 -19.27
CA MET A 14 17.41 -23.38 -19.21
C MET A 14 16.87 -22.64 -20.45
N VAL A 15 15.87 -23.23 -21.10
CA VAL A 15 15.27 -22.71 -22.34
C VAL A 15 13.90 -22.13 -22.02
N TYR A 16 13.70 -20.86 -22.35
CA TYR A 16 12.42 -20.18 -22.17
C TYR A 16 11.83 -19.85 -23.55
N ASN A 17 10.54 -20.19 -23.75
CA ASN A 17 9.78 -19.84 -24.94
C ASN A 17 8.81 -18.70 -24.59
N MET A 18 8.86 -17.60 -25.33
CA MET A 18 7.94 -16.47 -25.19
C MET A 18 7.36 -16.12 -26.55
N ASP A 19 6.03 -16.05 -26.67
CA ASP A 19 5.35 -15.66 -27.90
C ASP A 19 5.17 -14.13 -27.94
N VAL A 20 5.77 -13.48 -28.94
CA VAL A 20 5.69 -12.02 -29.11
C VAL A 20 4.49 -11.67 -29.99
N HIS A 21 3.53 -10.92 -29.43
CA HIS A 21 2.43 -10.35 -30.20
C HIS A 21 2.66 -8.85 -30.41
N THR A 22 2.71 -8.42 -31.67
CA THR A 22 2.90 -7.02 -32.06
C THR A 22 1.60 -6.25 -31.86
N ILE A 23 1.58 -5.33 -30.90
CA ILE A 23 0.44 -4.44 -30.66
C ILE A 23 0.71 -3.11 -31.36
N SER A 24 -0.11 -2.79 -32.37
CA SER A 24 -0.07 -1.54 -33.13
C SER A 24 -0.27 -0.34 -32.20
N ALA A 25 0.73 0.55 -32.15
CA ALA A 25 0.71 1.74 -31.31
C ALA A 25 -0.34 2.76 -31.78
N LYS A 26 -1.20 3.22 -30.86
CA LYS A 26 -1.85 4.53 -30.94
C LYS A 26 -1.31 5.38 -29.79
N SER A 27 -0.55 6.40 -30.15
CA SER A 27 0.00 7.38 -29.22
C SER A 27 -1.07 8.41 -28.86
N THR A 28 -1.42 8.50 -27.58
CA THR A 28 -2.03 9.70 -26.97
C THR A 28 -1.34 9.97 -25.64
N ASN A 29 -0.99 11.23 -25.44
CA ASN A 29 0.01 11.74 -24.51
C ASN A 29 -0.28 11.58 -23.00
N VAL A 30 0.75 11.09 -22.30
CA VAL A 30 1.30 11.41 -20.96
C VAL A 30 0.39 11.65 -19.73
N HIS A 31 0.52 10.77 -18.73
CA HIS A 31 0.76 10.99 -17.27
C HIS A 31 0.14 9.90 -16.36
N GLY A 32 0.57 8.63 -16.47
CA GLY A 32 0.03 7.58 -15.61
C GLY A 32 1.07 6.54 -15.24
N GLY A 33 1.67 6.69 -14.06
CA GLY A 33 2.43 5.61 -13.42
C GLY A 33 1.53 4.37 -13.31
N GLY A 34 1.92 3.31 -14.01
CA GLY A 34 1.16 2.07 -14.10
C GLY A 34 1.08 1.38 -12.75
N TYR A 35 -0.14 1.26 -12.22
CA TYR A 35 -0.46 0.27 -11.21
C TYR A 35 -0.56 -1.08 -11.92
N VAL A 36 0.26 -2.05 -11.52
CA VAL A 36 0.26 -3.40 -12.10
C VAL A 36 -1.10 -4.06 -11.92
N ASP A 37 -1.65 -4.53 -13.04
CA ASP A 37 -2.98 -5.14 -13.17
C ASP A 37 -3.00 -6.49 -12.44
N MET A 38 -3.58 -6.53 -11.24
CA MET A 38 -3.77 -7.76 -10.48
C MET A 38 -4.99 -8.48 -11.07
N ALA A 39 -4.73 -9.52 -11.87
CA ALA A 39 -5.76 -10.41 -12.39
C ALA A 39 -6.69 -10.90 -11.24
N GLN A 40 -7.94 -10.46 -11.26
CA GLN A 40 -8.95 -10.89 -10.30
C GLN A 40 -9.52 -12.25 -10.75
N CYS A 41 -8.96 -13.34 -10.24
CA CYS A 41 -9.68 -14.61 -10.20
C CYS A 41 -10.78 -14.50 -9.14
N GLN A 42 -11.98 -14.11 -9.57
CA GLN A 42 -13.13 -13.90 -8.68
C GLN A 42 -13.69 -15.26 -8.25
N SER A 43 -13.38 -15.69 -7.02
CA SER A 43 -14.14 -16.74 -6.34
C SER A 43 -15.44 -16.15 -5.78
N GLU A 44 -16.51 -16.93 -5.92
CA GLU A 44 -17.92 -16.59 -5.88
C GLU A 44 -18.47 -16.06 -4.54
N ARG A 45 -19.70 -15.57 -4.64
CA ARG A 45 -20.55 -14.88 -3.65
C ARG A 45 -20.65 -15.60 -2.30
N ASP A 46 -20.02 -15.04 -1.28
CA ASP A 46 -20.42 -15.23 0.12
C ASP A 46 -20.53 -13.86 0.78
N GLY A 47 -21.70 -13.55 1.36
CA GLY A 47 -21.90 -12.39 2.23
C GLY A 47 -21.02 -12.49 3.47
N LYS A 48 -19.74 -12.11 3.34
CA LYS A 48 -18.76 -12.12 4.42
C LYS A 48 -18.74 -10.73 5.03
N THR A 49 -19.31 -10.59 6.24
CA THR A 49 -19.06 -9.49 7.16
C THR A 49 -17.60 -9.07 7.01
N ARG A 50 -17.33 -7.86 6.50
CA ARG A 50 -15.97 -7.32 6.35
C ARG A 50 -15.25 -7.59 7.66
N ARG A 51 -14.28 -8.52 7.69
CA ARG A 51 -13.41 -8.75 8.84
C ARG A 51 -12.73 -7.43 9.14
N GLN A 52 -13.26 -6.70 10.11
CA GLN A 52 -12.76 -5.40 10.51
C GLN A 52 -11.50 -5.65 11.32
N TYR A 53 -10.37 -5.79 10.63
CA TYR A 53 -9.09 -5.93 11.31
C TYR A 53 -8.83 -4.63 12.06
N SER A 54 -8.77 -4.73 13.39
CA SER A 54 -8.20 -3.68 14.23
C SER A 54 -6.81 -3.35 13.69
N SER A 55 -6.58 -2.10 13.32
CA SER A 55 -5.29 -1.70 12.76
C SER A 55 -4.24 -1.72 13.87
N ILE A 56 -3.11 -2.36 13.62
CA ILE A 56 -2.05 -2.62 14.60
C ILE A 56 -1.52 -1.34 15.25
N TRP A 57 -1.41 -0.26 14.46
CA TRP A 57 -0.91 1.06 14.88
C TRP A 57 -1.95 1.95 15.60
N ALA A 58 -3.24 1.62 15.52
CA ALA A 58 -4.32 2.51 15.95
C ALA A 58 -4.19 2.99 17.41
N LYS A 59 -3.91 2.03 18.32
CA LYS A 59 -3.72 2.30 19.75
C LYS A 59 -2.49 3.16 20.00
N GLN A 60 -1.37 2.83 19.37
CA GLN A 60 -0.09 3.52 19.56
C GLN A 60 -0.13 4.97 19.09
N LEU A 61 -0.81 5.26 17.97
CA LEU A 61 -0.99 6.63 17.47
C LEU A 61 -1.71 7.51 18.48
N LYS A 62 -2.78 6.98 19.08
CA LYS A 62 -3.55 7.69 20.10
C LYS A 62 -2.70 7.97 21.35
N GLU A 63 -1.97 6.97 21.83
CA GLU A 63 -1.10 7.09 23.00
C GLU A 63 0.06 8.08 22.77
N LEU A 64 0.70 8.05 21.60
CA LEU A 64 1.74 9.01 21.24
C LEU A 64 1.19 10.44 21.18
N ARG A 65 0.02 10.62 20.57
CA ARG A 65 -0.63 11.93 20.48
C ARG A 65 -0.95 12.49 21.87
N GLU A 66 -1.54 11.67 22.74
CA GLU A 66 -1.93 12.07 24.09
C GLU A 66 -0.72 12.37 24.98
N ARG A 67 0.34 11.56 24.91
CA ARG A 67 1.60 11.84 25.62
C ARG A 67 2.26 13.15 25.23
N ASN A 68 2.09 13.56 23.98
CA ASN A 68 2.64 14.83 23.47
C ASN A 68 1.66 16.01 23.60
N ASN A 69 0.49 15.82 24.25
CA ASN A 69 -0.57 16.83 24.40
C ASN A 69 -1.03 17.45 23.06
N LEU A 70 -1.05 16.65 22.00
CA LEU A 70 -1.44 17.11 20.66
C LEU A 70 -2.92 16.83 20.36
N SER A 71 -3.56 17.73 19.62
CA SER A 71 -4.89 17.46 19.07
C SER A 71 -4.80 16.60 17.80
N GLN A 72 -5.88 15.95 17.41
CA GLN A 72 -5.95 15.24 16.11
C GLN A 72 -5.72 16.19 14.93
N ALA A 73 -6.08 17.47 15.07
CA ALA A 73 -5.84 18.48 14.04
C ALA A 73 -4.35 18.81 13.90
N ASP A 74 -3.59 18.79 14.99
CA ASP A 74 -2.17 19.12 14.96
C ASP A 74 -1.36 18.03 14.29
N VAL A 75 -1.62 16.76 14.61
CA VAL A 75 -0.97 15.62 13.93
C VAL A 75 -1.40 15.54 12.46
N ALA A 76 -2.64 15.91 12.14
CA ALA A 76 -3.11 15.96 10.76
C ALA A 76 -2.37 17.03 9.92
N LYS A 77 -1.97 18.16 10.53
CA LYS A 77 -1.12 19.16 9.86
C LYS A 77 0.25 18.61 9.52
N VAL A 78 0.88 17.88 10.45
CA VAL A 78 2.19 17.21 10.24
C VAL A 78 2.10 16.21 9.09
N LEU A 79 1.00 15.46 9.01
CA LEU A 79 0.76 14.46 7.98
C LEU A 79 0.20 15.03 6.67
N HIS A 80 -0.01 16.34 6.57
CA HIS A 80 -0.67 16.99 5.44
C HIS A 80 -1.99 16.28 5.04
N CYS A 81 -2.88 16.05 6.01
CA CYS A 81 -4.23 15.54 5.75
C CYS A 81 -5.30 16.27 6.56
N SER A 82 -6.56 15.93 6.29
CA SER A 82 -7.67 16.38 7.12
C SER A 82 -7.65 15.70 8.50
N GLN A 83 -8.15 16.41 9.52
CA GLN A 83 -8.31 15.89 10.87
C GLN A 83 -9.20 14.62 10.89
N VAL A 84 -10.24 14.58 10.06
CA VAL A 84 -11.09 13.39 9.88
C VAL A 84 -10.30 12.19 9.37
N ALA A 85 -9.42 12.38 8.37
CA ALA A 85 -8.60 11.31 7.83
C ALA A 85 -7.66 10.74 8.91
N TYR A 86 -7.05 11.62 9.72
CA TYR A 86 -6.22 11.20 10.84
C TYR A 86 -7.01 10.42 11.90
N GLY A 87 -8.20 10.90 12.27
CA GLY A 87 -9.10 10.18 13.18
C GLY A 87 -9.48 8.78 12.65
N MET A 88 -9.65 8.61 11.33
CA MET A 88 -9.88 7.29 10.75
C MET A 88 -8.68 6.33 10.86
N TYR A 89 -7.46 6.85 10.92
CA TYR A 89 -6.26 6.05 11.20
C TYR A 89 -6.23 5.59 12.66
N GLU A 90 -6.52 6.48 13.61
CA GLU A 90 -6.63 6.14 15.05
C GLU A 90 -7.77 5.15 15.34
N LEU A 91 -8.84 5.17 14.54
CA LEU A 91 -9.95 4.21 14.65
C LEU A 91 -9.67 2.89 13.91
N GLY A 92 -8.56 2.80 13.16
CA GLY A 92 -8.24 1.65 12.32
C GLY A 92 -9.24 1.40 11.18
N LYS A 93 -10.07 2.39 10.84
CA LYS A 93 -11.05 2.32 9.74
C LYS A 93 -10.40 2.56 8.38
N ARG A 94 -9.23 3.19 8.38
CA ARG A 94 -8.45 3.49 7.18
C ARG A 94 -7.03 2.94 7.33
N LYS A 95 -6.53 2.30 6.27
CA LYS A 95 -5.12 1.88 6.20
C LYS A 95 -4.23 3.11 6.16
N LEU A 96 -3.20 3.11 7.00
CA LEU A 96 -2.19 4.15 7.01
C LEU A 96 -1.11 3.77 5.98
N PRO A 97 -0.85 4.60 4.95
CA PRO A 97 0.24 4.36 4.01
C PRO A 97 1.60 4.47 4.72
N ILE A 98 2.60 3.73 4.21
CA ILE A 98 3.88 3.55 4.90
C ILE A 98 4.67 4.86 5.00
N GLU A 99 4.55 5.75 4.02
CA GLU A 99 5.19 7.06 4.00
C GLU A 99 4.73 7.92 5.18
N ARG A 100 3.44 7.84 5.54
CA ARG A 100 2.89 8.53 6.71
C ARG A 100 3.34 7.90 8.01
N LEU A 101 3.53 6.59 8.03
CA LEU A 101 4.05 5.86 9.19
C LEU A 101 5.49 6.30 9.49
N ILE A 102 6.33 6.44 8.46
CA ILE A 102 7.71 6.94 8.57
C ILE A 102 7.72 8.39 9.07
N MET A 103 6.89 9.28 8.49
CA MET A 103 6.77 10.66 8.98
C MET A 103 6.41 10.74 10.47
N LEU A 104 5.52 9.87 10.95
CA LEU A 104 5.14 9.83 12.36
C LEU A 104 6.28 9.32 13.25
N ALA A 105 7.04 8.34 12.77
CA ALA A 105 8.20 7.81 13.48
C ALA A 105 9.27 8.90 13.68
N GLU A 106 9.55 9.67 12.63
CA GLU A 106 10.47 10.82 12.69
C GLU A 106 9.93 11.92 13.60
N PHE A 107 8.65 12.29 13.46
CA PHE A 107 8.01 13.35 14.24
C PHE A 107 8.00 13.06 15.75
N TYR A 108 7.71 11.82 16.14
CA TYR A 108 7.67 11.41 17.55
C TYR A 108 9.02 10.90 18.07
N HIS A 109 10.05 10.86 17.22
CA HIS A 109 11.37 10.29 17.54
C HIS A 109 11.31 8.85 18.09
N VAL A 110 10.50 8.00 17.46
CA VAL A 110 10.32 6.58 17.83
C VAL A 110 10.65 5.65 16.66
N SER A 111 10.94 4.37 16.94
CA SER A 111 11.09 3.36 15.90
C SER A 111 9.74 2.94 15.32
N LEU A 112 9.74 2.47 14.06
CA LEU A 112 8.56 1.89 13.43
C LEU A 112 8.03 0.66 14.20
N ASP A 113 8.91 -0.10 14.83
CA ASP A 113 8.55 -1.27 15.63
C ASP A 113 7.76 -0.88 16.89
N SER A 114 8.09 0.26 17.50
CA SER A 114 7.33 0.83 18.62
C SER A 114 5.95 1.31 18.18
N LEU A 115 5.86 2.00 17.04
CA LEU A 115 4.61 2.48 16.44
C LEU A 115 3.64 1.35 16.05
N THR A 116 4.20 0.22 15.61
CA THR A 116 3.45 -0.97 15.21
C THR A 116 3.28 -1.98 16.35
N GLY A 117 3.79 -1.71 17.56
CA GLY A 117 3.73 -2.65 18.67
C GLY A 117 4.41 -4.01 18.38
N LEU A 118 5.33 -4.04 17.42
CA LEU A 118 6.15 -5.22 17.07
C LEU A 118 7.41 -5.34 17.94
N SER A 119 7.73 -4.31 18.72
CA SER A 119 8.84 -4.33 19.67
C SER A 119 8.66 -5.49 20.65
N ARG A 120 9.62 -6.44 20.61
CA ARG A 120 9.77 -7.49 21.62
C ARG A 120 10.79 -6.98 22.64
N GLU A 121 10.32 -6.36 23.71
CA GLU A 121 11.14 -6.23 24.93
C GLU A 121 11.11 -7.53 25.72
#